data_AF-A0A453GC83-F1
#
_entry.id   AF-A0A453GC83-F1
#
_cell.length_a   1.000
_cell.length_b   1.000
_cell.length_c   1.000
_cell.angle_alpha   90.00
_cell.angle_beta   90.00
_cell.angle_gamma   90.00
#
_symmetry.space_group_name_H-M   'P 1'
#
loop_
_entity.id
_entity.type
_entity.pdbx_description
1 polymer ?
#
loop_
_entity_poly.entity_id
_entity_poly.type
_entity_poly.pdbx_seq_one_letter_code
_entity_poly.pdbx_strand_id
1 'polypeptide(L)'
;HEQTIFNNIKHELAGAGSDLRIRVQFLDTARFGGFCQLFRNDMARACTMHANCCIGMANKVSDLRDVLGQWRNYTVMAPAEKMKAKAAGRSFEWRVPAKCGTPDKRP
;
A
#
# COMPACT_ATOMS: atom_id res chain seq x y z
N HIS A 1 -22.80 -2.79 6.78
CA HIS A 1 -22.60 -3.22 8.18
C HIS A 1 -21.30 -2.67 8.75
N GLU A 2 -20.14 -2.97 8.15
CA GLU A 2 -18.82 -2.50 8.62
C GLU A 2 -18.66 -0.98 8.63
N GLN A 3 -19.18 -0.29 7.61
CA GLN A 3 -19.12 1.17 7.52
C GLN A 3 -19.85 1.87 8.68
N THR A 4 -20.94 1.28 9.18
CA THR A 4 -21.71 1.83 10.31
C THR A 4 -20.90 1.74 11.61
N ILE A 5 -20.25 0.59 11.85
CA ILE A 5 -19.39 0.38 13.03
C ILE A 5 -18.22 1.37 13.00
N PHE A 6 -17.56 1.54 11.85
CA PHE A 6 -16.48 2.50 11.70
C PHE A 6 -16.93 3.94 11.97
N ASN A 7 -18.12 4.32 11.49
CA ASN A 7 -18.67 5.66 11.73
C ASN A 7 -18.97 5.90 13.22
N ASN A 8 -19.46 4.89 13.94
CA ASN A 8 -19.68 4.98 15.39
C ASN A 8 -18.36 5.17 16.15
N ILE A 9 -17.34 4.36 15.83
CA ILE A 9 -16.00 4.47 16.42
C ILE A 9 -15.41 5.86 16.14
N LYS A 10 -15.54 6.36 14.90
CA LYS A 10 -15.09 7.71 14.55
C LYS A 10 -15.78 8.77 15.41
N HIS A 11 -17.08 8.65 15.66
CA HIS A 11 -17.82 9.60 16.49
C HIS A 11 -17.35 9.56 17.95
N GLU A 12 -17.10 8.37 18.51
CA GLU A 12 -16.60 8.22 19.88
C GLU A 12 -15.16 8.75 20.06
N LEU A 13 -14.28 8.52 19.07
CA LEU A 13 -12.85 8.84 19.20
C LEU A 13 -12.45 10.23 18.68
N ALA A 14 -13.23 10.78 17.73
CA ALA A 14 -12.98 12.08 17.11
C ALA A 14 -14.04 13.14 17.48
N GLY A 15 -15.05 12.76 18.25
CA GLY A 15 -16.09 13.66 18.72
C GLY A 15 -15.54 14.75 19.63
N ALA A 16 -16.23 15.89 19.70
CA ALA A 16 -15.79 17.06 20.46
C ALA A 16 -15.63 16.80 21.98
N GLY A 17 -16.30 15.77 22.52
CA GLY A 17 -16.19 15.33 23.91
C GLY A 17 -15.29 14.12 24.13
N SER A 18 -14.48 13.73 23.14
CA SER A 18 -13.53 12.62 23.27
C SER A 18 -12.23 13.07 23.95
N ASP A 19 -11.75 12.29 24.91
CA ASP A 19 -10.44 12.54 25.56
C ASP A 19 -9.26 12.33 24.60
N LEU A 20 -9.47 11.52 23.55
CA LEU A 20 -8.43 11.09 22.63
C LEU A 20 -8.20 12.07 21.46
N ARG A 21 -9.16 12.97 21.19
CA ARG A 21 -9.13 14.04 20.17
C ARG A 21 -8.53 13.61 18.82
N ILE A 22 -8.91 12.43 18.34
CA ILE A 22 -8.33 11.84 17.12
C ILE A 22 -8.90 12.52 15.86
N ARG A 23 -8.09 12.62 14.81
CA ARG A 23 -8.55 13.04 13.47
C ARG A 23 -8.50 11.85 12.51
N VAL A 24 -9.65 11.52 11.93
CA VAL A 24 -9.76 10.49 10.89
C VAL A 24 -9.75 11.15 9.51
N GLN A 25 -8.84 10.73 8.64
CA GLN A 25 -8.70 11.23 7.26
C GLN A 25 -8.64 10.07 6.28
N PHE A 26 -9.22 10.26 5.10
CA PHE A 26 -9.05 9.32 4.00
C PHE A 26 -7.69 9.55 3.35
N LEU A 27 -6.97 8.46 3.09
CA LEU A 27 -5.67 8.50 2.43
C LEU A 27 -5.84 8.14 0.96
N ASP A 28 -5.25 8.93 0.07
CA ASP A 28 -5.28 8.68 -1.38
C ASP A 28 -4.64 7.33 -1.70
N THR A 29 -5.41 6.39 -2.23
CA THR A 29 -4.96 5.04 -2.56
C THR A 29 -3.94 5.00 -3.70
N ALA A 30 -3.78 6.09 -4.46
CA ALA A 30 -2.67 6.24 -5.40
C ALA A 30 -1.31 6.49 -4.69
N ARG A 31 -1.32 7.01 -3.45
CA ARG A 31 -0.13 7.27 -2.63
C ARG A 31 0.06 6.23 -1.52
N PHE A 32 -1.04 5.71 -0.99
CA PHE A 32 -1.06 4.74 0.11
C PHE A 32 -1.59 3.41 -0.41
N GLY A 33 -0.67 2.58 -0.88
CA GLY A 33 -0.97 1.25 -1.41
C GLY A 33 -0.90 0.16 -0.35
N GLY A 34 -1.30 -1.03 -0.74
CA GLY A 34 -1.10 -2.22 0.08
C GLY A 34 -1.17 -3.49 -0.76
N PHE A 35 -0.66 -4.60 -0.21
CA PHE A 35 -0.54 -5.87 -0.94
C PHE A 35 -1.88 -6.39 -1.49
N CYS A 36 -3.00 -6.13 -0.80
CA CYS A 36 -4.33 -6.52 -1.28
C CYS A 36 -4.90 -5.65 -2.41
N GLN A 37 -4.23 -4.55 -2.74
CA GLN A 37 -4.61 -3.65 -3.83
C GLN A 37 -3.37 -3.21 -4.62
N LEU A 38 -2.38 -4.10 -4.75
CA LEU A 38 -1.04 -3.77 -5.27
C LEU A 38 -1.05 -3.23 -6.71
N PHE A 39 -2.07 -3.59 -7.49
CA PHE A 39 -2.20 -3.14 -8.88
C PHE A 39 -2.91 -1.78 -9.03
N ARG A 40 -3.33 -1.15 -7.92
CA ARG A 40 -4.04 0.14 -7.95
C ARG A 40 -3.12 1.35 -7.80
N ASN A 41 -1.82 1.13 -7.59
CA ASN A 41 -0.83 2.17 -7.39
C ASN A 41 0.40 1.96 -8.29
N ASP A 42 0.93 3.06 -8.83
CA ASP A 42 2.19 3.05 -9.60
C ASP A 42 3.40 3.29 -8.67
N MET A 43 4.59 2.89 -9.10
CA MET A 43 5.83 3.15 -8.35
C MET A 43 6.17 4.65 -8.26
N ALA A 44 5.61 5.48 -9.13
CA ALA A 44 5.92 6.90 -9.22
C ALA A 44 5.20 7.74 -8.15
N ARG A 45 4.01 7.33 -7.72
CA ARG A 45 3.13 8.07 -6.81
C ARG A 45 3.05 7.42 -5.43
N ALA A 46 3.31 6.13 -5.30
CA ALA A 46 3.25 5.46 -4.02
C ALA A 46 4.28 6.02 -3.04
N CYS A 47 3.82 6.46 -1.89
CA CYS A 47 4.65 6.90 -0.76
C CYS A 47 4.73 5.81 0.32
N THR A 48 3.67 5.03 0.48
CA THR A 48 3.56 4.02 1.54
C THR A 48 2.97 2.73 1.01
N MET A 49 3.49 1.59 1.49
CA MET A 49 2.99 0.25 1.19
C MET A 49 2.63 -0.51 2.46
N HIS A 50 1.39 -0.99 2.57
CA HIS A 50 0.92 -1.78 3.72
C HIS A 50 0.80 -3.28 3.41
N ALA A 51 1.20 -4.12 4.37
CA ALA A 51 1.09 -5.58 4.31
C ALA A 51 -0.01 -6.12 5.24
N ASN A 52 -1.08 -5.33 5.46
CA ASN A 52 -2.08 -5.62 6.50
C ASN A 52 -2.84 -6.92 6.26
N CYS A 53 -3.05 -7.29 5.00
CA CYS A 53 -3.76 -8.52 4.64
C CYS A 53 -2.86 -9.75 4.50
N CYS A 54 -1.57 -9.61 4.81
CA CYS A 54 -0.63 -10.73 4.84
C CYS A 54 -0.60 -11.35 6.24
N ILE A 55 -0.51 -12.67 6.33
CA ILE A 55 -0.39 -13.39 7.59
C ILE A 55 1.08 -13.73 7.84
N GLY A 56 1.51 -13.59 9.10
CA GLY A 56 2.88 -13.90 9.54
C GLY A 56 3.84 -12.71 9.41
N MET A 57 4.53 -12.39 10.51
CA MET A 57 5.45 -11.24 10.56
C MET A 57 6.64 -11.41 9.61
N ALA A 58 7.19 -12.62 9.54
CA ALA A 58 8.32 -12.92 8.64
C ALA A 58 7.95 -12.72 7.16
N ASN A 59 6.73 -13.09 6.76
CA ASN A 59 6.23 -12.89 5.41
C ASN A 59 6.08 -11.41 5.09
N LYS A 60 5.45 -10.65 5.99
CA LYS A 60 5.30 -9.19 5.88
C LYS A 60 6.65 -8.51 5.66
N VAL A 61 7.62 -8.78 6.54
CA VAL A 61 8.94 -8.14 6.49
C VAL A 61 9.72 -8.53 5.23
N SER A 62 9.64 -9.80 4.82
CA SER A 62 10.27 -10.29 3.58
C SER A 62 9.77 -9.51 2.37
N ASP A 63 8.46 -9.49 2.16
CA ASP A 63 7.88 -8.89 0.96
C ASP A 63 7.93 -7.35 0.99
N LEU A 64 7.87 -6.72 2.18
CA LEU A 64 8.08 -5.27 2.30
C LEU A 64 9.52 -4.88 1.92
N ARG A 65 10.52 -5.70 2.25
CA ARG A 65 11.90 -5.48 1.81
C ARG A 65 12.02 -5.59 0.29
N ASP A 66 11.36 -6.57 -0.31
CA ASP A 66 11.37 -6.76 -1.77
C ASP A 66 10.71 -5.60 -2.51
N VAL A 67 9.57 -5.10 -2.01
CA VAL A 67 8.90 -3.90 -2.55
C VAL A 67 9.78 -2.66 -2.39
N LEU A 68 10.43 -2.49 -1.25
CA LEU A 68 11.38 -1.39 -1.05
C LEU A 68 12.55 -1.46 -2.05
N GLY A 69 13.07 -2.67 -2.33
CA GLY A 69 14.10 -2.90 -3.34
C GLY A 69 13.65 -2.49 -4.75
N GLN A 70 12.42 -2.86 -5.13
CA GLN A 70 11.84 -2.45 -6.42
C GLN A 70 11.74 -0.93 -6.53
N TRP A 71 11.25 -0.26 -5.48
CA TRP A 71 11.13 1.19 -5.44
C TRP A 71 12.50 1.89 -5.51
N ARG A 72 13.52 1.36 -4.82
CA ARG A 72 14.90 1.86 -4.92
C ARG A 72 15.44 1.75 -6.34
N ASN A 73 15.28 0.59 -6.99
CA ASN A 73 15.70 0.41 -8.38
C ASN A 73 14.99 1.37 -9.33
N TYR A 74 13.68 1.57 -9.14
CA TYR A 74 12.93 2.55 -9.91
C TYR A 74 13.39 3.99 -9.64
N THR A 75 13.67 4.38 -8.40
CA THR A 75 14.04 5.76 -8.07
C THR A 75 15.42 6.14 -8.61
N VAL A 76 16.41 5.23 -8.62
CA VAL A 76 17.75 5.48 -9.14
C VAL A 76 17.84 5.51 -10.68
N MET A 77 16.87 4.93 -11.39
CA MET A 77 16.83 4.97 -12.86
C MET A 77 16.76 6.40 -13.40
N ALA A 78 17.49 6.64 -14.49
CA ALA A 78 17.56 7.95 -15.11
C ALA A 78 16.20 8.37 -15.70
N PRO A 79 15.85 9.68 -15.69
CA PRO A 79 14.60 10.17 -16.28
C PRO A 79 14.43 9.77 -17.74
N ALA A 80 15.51 9.77 -18.53
CA ALA A 80 15.48 9.36 -19.93
C ALA A 80 15.09 7.87 -20.10
N GLU A 81 15.55 7.00 -19.20
CA GLU A 81 15.20 5.57 -19.23
C GLU A 81 13.73 5.36 -18.88
N LYS A 82 13.21 6.09 -17.88
CA LYS A 82 11.79 6.09 -17.51
C LYS A 82 10.92 6.55 -18.68
N MET A 83 11.31 7.62 -19.37
CA MET A 83 10.59 8.15 -20.53
C MET A 83 10.62 7.18 -21.71
N LYS A 84 11.78 6.57 -22.01
CA LYS A 84 11.88 5.53 -23.05
C LYS A 84 11.02 4.31 -22.73
N ALA A 85 11.02 3.85 -21.49
CA ALA A 85 10.16 2.74 -21.07
C ALA A 85 8.67 3.08 -21.22
N LYS A 86 8.26 4.27 -20.80
CA LYS A 86 6.88 4.76 -20.95
C LYS A 86 6.47 4.90 -22.42
N ALA A 87 7.34 5.45 -23.27
CA ALA A 87 7.10 5.55 -24.71
C ALA A 87 6.99 4.18 -25.39
N ALA A 88 7.70 3.18 -24.87
CA ALA A 88 7.59 1.78 -25.29
C ALA A 88 6.38 1.03 -24.66
N GLY A 89 5.47 1.73 -23.99
CA GLY A 89 4.28 1.14 -23.37
C GLY A 89 4.52 0.31 -22.11
N ARG A 90 5.72 0.36 -21.51
CA ARG A 90 5.99 -0.33 -20.24
C ARG A 90 5.49 0.48 -19.04
N SER A 91 4.71 -0.16 -18.17
CA SER A 91 4.32 0.37 -16.87
C SER A 91 5.33 -0.05 -15.79
N PHE A 92 5.57 0.83 -14.81
CA PHE A 92 6.36 0.51 -13.62
C PHE A 92 5.42 0.01 -12.53
N GLU A 93 4.94 -1.22 -12.73
CA GLU A 93 4.05 -1.93 -11.82
C GLU A 93 4.84 -2.72 -10.78
N TRP A 94 4.26 -2.83 -9.60
CA TRP A 94 4.78 -3.66 -8.52
C TRP A 94 4.73 -5.14 -8.91
N ARG A 95 5.82 -5.85 -8.67
CA ARG A 95 5.79 -7.31 -8.73
C ARG A 95 4.94 -7.86 -7.59
N VAL A 96 4.20 -8.92 -7.88
CA VAL A 96 3.38 -9.65 -6.91
C VAL A 96 4.26 -10.12 -5.74
N PRO A 97 3.86 -9.89 -4.47
CA PRO A 97 4.62 -10.35 -3.32
C PRO A 97 4.69 -11.88 -3.30
N ALA A 98 5.87 -12.43 -3.06
CA ALA A 98 6.07 -13.87 -3.19
C ALA A 98 5.39 -14.67 -2.07
N LYS A 99 5.30 -14.11 -0.86
CA LYS A 99 4.76 -14.78 0.34
C LYS A 99 3.39 -14.27 0.74
N CYS A 100 3.11 -13.01 0.46
CA CYS A 100 1.85 -12.34 0.74
C CYS A 100 0.90 -12.33 -0.46
N GLY A 101 1.39 -12.64 -1.67
CA GLY A 101 0.59 -12.75 -2.90
C GLY A 101 0.11 -14.17 -3.18
N THR A 102 0.53 -15.16 -2.39
CA THR A 102 -0.05 -16.50 -2.42
C THR A 102 -1.39 -16.47 -1.69
N PRO A 103 -2.47 -17.05 -2.25
CA PRO A 103 -3.71 -17.26 -1.55
C PRO A 103 -3.54 -18.41 -0.55
N ASP A 104 -2.63 -18.29 0.42
CA ASP A 104 -2.68 -19.14 1.61
C ASP A 104 -3.74 -18.57 2.56
N LYS A 105 -4.99 -18.64 2.07
CA LYS A 105 -6.17 -18.66 2.93
C LYS A 105 -6.24 -20.08 3.48
N ARG A 106 -5.52 -20.38 4.55
CA ARG A 106 -5.88 -21.54 5.38
C ARG A 106 -6.68 -21.05 6.58
N PRO A 107 -7.86 -21.67 6.86
CA PRO A 107 -8.78 -21.26 7.92
C PRO A 107 -8.17 -21.21 9.31
#